data_AF-A0A842TRY3-F1
#
_entry.id   AF-A0A842TRY3-F1
#
_cell.length_a   1.000
_cell.length_b   1.000
_cell.length_c   1.000
_cell.angle_alpha   90.00
_cell.angle_beta   90.00
_cell.angle_gamma   90.00
#
_symmetry.space_group_name_H-M   'P 1'
#
loop_
_entity.id
_entity.type
_entity.pdbx_description
1 polymer ?
#
loop_
_entity_poly.entity_id
_entity_poly.type
_entity_poly.pdbx_seq_one_letter_code
_entity_poly.pdbx_strand_id
1 'polypeptide(L)'
;MGTEFQLDSEDDFSSPTSVSVTSYASNSDYTRDQLASMARQEKRNLAAWKEIQEQYNHYPNPSNLQPSTEKPKEKGFFSKVRNGLLSLVLSTALMLPFGGCGDSGGDDGNGGPGPEPDNYKPEITATFPGTGMENQEYTGIVELSDAEGDPITFNVVDGPAGYWVNQTDTNTYEIKFIPDDSQSATTHHFTLEASDGLDHNDDSVVDSSDSTIETTNLFYITNVETASGNVSAYGSGNNLASITVSFDNGVDSPYVTQTDSSGNWTQVDLPDEEYNVMIKDENTGSENGGIRYETYAPRPFLVNKTKAAENKLEKNCRMFKVADRDFINDVGRNKGEVRKWKSKPKFKIYLRETVSGQRIDDLNASALAGVRDCIKTELSQFCQGSYTFTDADIEEVDSTFAGEEDGYVTVYWNDSITYGDNYHNIDSNYGIINANSRFNPNTDKITWLQELSENMIGGGETNDTTNYSDSAFCDPASATSYSQEDLVIGESHYLTISGKDLSRPAGNTDTGSEGYNDYDGWVSGYWNE
;
A
#
# COMPACT_ATOMS: atom_id res chain seq x y z
N MET A 1 9.24 -37.39 52.86
CA MET A 1 7.84 -37.69 52.52
C MET A 1 7.75 -37.52 51.02
N GLY A 2 7.74 -38.64 50.30
CA GLY A 2 7.76 -38.63 48.84
C GLY A 2 6.37 -38.40 48.26
N THR A 3 6.36 -37.82 47.06
CA THR A 3 5.31 -38.04 46.07
C THR A 3 5.97 -37.95 44.70
N GLU A 4 5.95 -39.10 44.05
CA GLU A 4 6.36 -39.45 42.70
C GLU A 4 5.25 -38.97 41.74
N PHE A 5 5.61 -38.32 40.63
CA PHE A 5 4.66 -37.97 39.56
C PHE A 5 4.81 -38.98 38.43
N GLN A 6 3.82 -39.87 38.31
CA GLN A 6 3.60 -40.70 37.13
C GLN A 6 2.97 -39.83 36.02
N LEU A 7 3.51 -39.91 34.81
CA LEU A 7 2.87 -39.47 33.58
C LEU A 7 2.12 -40.68 32.99
N ASP A 8 0.80 -40.60 32.93
CA ASP A 8 -0.05 -41.52 32.16
C ASP A 8 -0.86 -40.74 31.12
N SER A 9 -0.87 -41.33 29.92
CA SER A 9 -1.71 -41.12 28.72
C SER A 9 -1.76 -39.75 28.03
N GLU A 10 -1.34 -39.80 26.77
CA GLU A 10 -1.69 -38.92 25.65
C GLU A 10 -3.23 -38.72 25.55
N ASP A 11 -3.65 -37.57 25.02
CA ASP A 11 -5.04 -37.10 24.82
C ASP A 11 -5.64 -36.20 25.92
N ASP A 12 -5.06 -35.02 26.16
CA ASP A 12 -5.86 -33.85 26.57
C ASP A 12 -5.23 -32.52 26.12
N PHE A 13 -5.58 -32.06 24.91
CA PHE A 13 -5.26 -30.69 24.44
C PHE A 13 -6.40 -29.74 24.83
N SER A 14 -6.40 -29.27 26.07
CA SER A 14 -7.31 -28.18 26.46
C SER A 14 -6.83 -26.83 25.89
N SER A 15 -7.68 -26.17 25.09
CA SER A 15 -7.42 -24.88 24.44
C SER A 15 -7.28 -23.71 25.45
N PRO A 16 -6.33 -22.78 25.28
CA PRO A 16 -6.33 -21.53 26.03
C PRO A 16 -7.41 -20.58 25.46
N THR A 17 -8.43 -20.26 26.27
CA THR A 17 -9.57 -19.41 25.87
C THR A 17 -9.40 -17.93 26.20
N SER A 18 -8.33 -17.53 26.90
CA SER A 18 -8.02 -16.13 27.21
C SER A 18 -6.55 -15.89 27.53
N VAL A 19 -5.97 -14.81 27.02
CA VAL A 19 -4.67 -14.27 27.47
C VAL A 19 -4.95 -13.21 28.54
N SER A 20 -4.56 -13.47 29.79
CA SER A 20 -4.61 -12.46 30.85
C SER A 20 -3.26 -11.72 30.91
N VAL A 21 -3.25 -10.43 30.58
CA VAL A 21 -2.07 -9.52 30.65
C VAL A 21 -1.74 -9.13 32.11
N THR A 22 -1.80 -10.10 33.02
CA THR A 22 -1.56 -9.89 34.46
C THR A 22 -0.21 -10.44 34.93
N SER A 23 0.51 -11.19 34.09
CA SER A 23 1.79 -11.81 34.48
C SER A 23 3.03 -10.92 34.25
N TYR A 24 2.94 -9.86 33.43
CA TYR A 24 4.10 -9.01 33.11
C TYR A 24 4.24 -7.75 33.98
N ALA A 25 3.19 -7.37 34.73
CA ALA A 25 3.14 -6.11 35.46
C ALA A 25 3.97 -6.09 36.76
N SER A 26 4.62 -7.19 37.15
CA SER A 26 5.42 -7.27 38.37
C SER A 26 6.93 -7.16 38.17
N ASN A 27 7.43 -7.08 36.93
CA ASN A 27 8.87 -6.87 36.66
C ASN A 27 9.13 -5.40 36.32
N SER A 28 9.86 -4.70 37.18
CA SER A 28 10.21 -3.27 37.04
C SER A 28 11.14 -2.94 35.87
N ASP A 29 11.61 -3.96 35.15
CA ASP A 29 12.78 -3.84 34.28
C ASP A 29 12.42 -3.69 32.79
N TYR A 30 11.13 -3.69 32.44
CA TYR A 30 10.67 -3.49 31.07
C TYR A 30 10.07 -2.11 30.86
N THR A 31 10.49 -1.45 29.79
CA THR A 31 9.86 -0.21 29.36
C THR A 31 8.46 -0.48 28.81
N ARG A 32 7.61 0.54 28.81
CA ARG A 32 6.24 0.47 28.26
C ARG A 32 6.23 -0.01 26.80
N ASP A 33 7.25 0.35 26.03
CA ASP A 33 7.38 -0.02 24.62
C ASP A 33 7.79 -1.48 24.44
N GLN A 34 8.64 -2.02 25.33
CA GLN A 34 8.99 -3.45 25.35
C GLN A 34 7.76 -4.30 25.67
N LEU A 35 6.96 -3.91 26.68
CA LEU A 35 5.71 -4.58 27.01
C LEU A 35 4.70 -4.54 25.85
N ALA A 36 4.59 -3.41 25.16
CA ALA A 36 3.73 -3.27 23.98
C ALA A 36 4.22 -4.10 22.78
N SER A 37 5.53 -4.27 22.61
CA SER A 37 6.11 -5.16 21.59
C SER A 37 5.80 -6.63 21.88
N MET A 38 6.00 -7.07 23.12
CA MET A 38 5.69 -8.45 23.55
C MET A 38 4.22 -8.79 23.39
N ALA A 39 3.31 -7.88 23.79
CA ALA A 39 1.87 -8.06 23.62
C ALA A 39 1.46 -8.17 22.14
N ARG A 40 2.12 -7.42 21.24
CA ARG A 40 1.91 -7.54 19.78
C ARG A 40 2.38 -8.89 19.24
N GLN A 41 3.50 -9.41 19.74
CA GLN A 41 4.00 -10.73 19.35
C GLN A 41 3.07 -11.87 19.84
N GLU A 42 2.61 -11.84 21.08
CA GLU A 42 1.65 -12.84 21.58
C GLU A 42 0.33 -12.83 20.79
N LYS A 43 -0.16 -11.65 20.41
CA LYS A 43 -1.36 -11.53 19.57
C LYS A 43 -1.17 -12.17 18.20
N ARG A 44 0.02 -12.03 17.58
CA ARG A 44 0.36 -12.70 16.33
C ARG A 44 0.44 -14.21 16.50
N ASN A 45 1.07 -14.69 17.56
CA ASN A 45 1.16 -16.12 17.86
C ASN A 45 -0.24 -16.75 18.06
N LEU A 46 -1.15 -16.04 18.75
CA LEU A 46 -2.53 -16.49 18.94
C LEU A 46 -3.33 -16.54 17.62
N ALA A 47 -3.12 -15.57 16.73
CA ALA A 47 -3.76 -15.55 15.42
C ALA A 47 -3.29 -16.73 14.56
N ALA A 48 -1.98 -16.99 14.51
CA ALA A 48 -1.41 -18.14 13.82
C ALA A 48 -1.93 -19.47 14.38
N TRP A 49 -2.10 -19.57 15.70
CA TRP A 49 -2.64 -20.78 16.33
C TRP A 49 -4.11 -21.04 15.95
N LYS A 50 -4.94 -19.99 15.87
CA LYS A 50 -6.33 -20.09 15.42
C LYS A 50 -6.43 -20.53 13.96
N GLU A 51 -5.56 -20.02 13.11
CA GLU A 51 -5.51 -20.41 11.70
C GLU A 51 -5.15 -21.89 11.53
N ILE A 52 -4.17 -22.38 12.29
CA ILE A 52 -3.81 -23.82 12.33
C ILE A 52 -5.00 -24.66 12.81
N GLN A 53 -5.75 -24.19 13.82
CA GLN A 53 -6.91 -24.90 14.35
C GLN A 53 -8.08 -24.93 13.36
N GLU A 54 -8.32 -23.84 12.62
CA GLU A 54 -9.34 -23.80 11.55
C GLU A 54 -8.99 -24.74 10.39
N GLN A 55 -7.71 -24.82 10.01
CA GLN A 55 -7.21 -25.79 9.03
C GLN A 55 -7.40 -27.23 9.52
N TYR A 56 -7.12 -27.51 10.81
CA TYR A 56 -7.33 -28.82 11.41
C TYR A 56 -8.82 -29.22 11.41
N ASN A 57 -9.73 -28.29 11.72
CA ASN A 57 -11.17 -28.53 11.76
C ASN A 57 -11.81 -28.77 10.38
N HIS A 58 -11.13 -28.40 9.29
CA HIS A 58 -11.59 -28.66 7.91
C HIS A 58 -11.28 -30.08 7.41
N TYR A 59 -10.50 -30.87 8.15
CA TYR A 59 -10.25 -32.26 7.78
C TYR A 59 -11.44 -33.17 8.17
N PRO A 60 -11.99 -33.97 7.24
CA PRO A 60 -13.09 -34.87 7.54
C PRO A 60 -12.67 -35.92 8.56
N ASN A 61 -13.54 -36.18 9.53
CA ASN A 61 -13.36 -37.18 10.57
C ASN A 61 -12.99 -38.55 9.93
N PRO A 62 -11.83 -39.16 10.29
CA PRO A 62 -11.30 -40.35 9.64
C PRO A 62 -12.18 -41.60 9.76
N SER A 63 -13.26 -41.54 10.54
CA SER A 63 -14.25 -42.62 10.68
C SER A 63 -15.14 -42.86 9.44
N ASN A 64 -15.07 -42.02 8.39
CA ASN A 64 -15.93 -42.13 7.20
C ASN A 64 -15.22 -42.50 5.88
N LEU A 65 -13.95 -42.91 5.90
CA LEU A 65 -13.23 -43.28 4.67
C LEU A 65 -13.15 -44.81 4.50
N GLN A 66 -13.69 -45.32 3.38
CA GLN A 66 -13.45 -46.70 2.96
C GLN A 66 -11.99 -46.86 2.50
N PRO A 67 -11.35 -48.01 2.79
CA PRO A 67 -9.94 -48.22 2.46
C PRO A 67 -9.75 -48.27 0.93
N SER A 68 -9.06 -47.28 0.37
CA SER A 68 -8.53 -47.34 -1.00
C SER A 68 -7.15 -48.02 -0.97
N THR A 69 -6.84 -48.79 -2.01
CA THR A 69 -5.61 -49.60 -2.12
C THR A 69 -4.39 -48.81 -2.62
N GLU A 70 -4.40 -47.48 -2.56
CA GLU A 70 -3.23 -46.67 -2.91
C GLU A 70 -2.59 -46.07 -1.66
N LYS A 71 -1.31 -46.37 -1.44
CA LYS A 71 -0.50 -45.75 -0.38
C LYS A 71 -0.41 -44.24 -0.63
N PRO A 72 -0.85 -43.36 0.29
CA PRO A 72 -0.61 -41.93 0.16
C PRO A 72 0.86 -41.62 0.49
N LYS A 73 1.45 -40.69 -0.26
CA LYS A 73 2.73 -40.08 0.08
C LYS A 73 2.52 -39.06 1.19
N GLU A 74 2.68 -39.49 2.45
CA GLU A 74 2.76 -38.59 3.60
C GLU A 74 4.16 -37.95 3.68
N LYS A 75 4.31 -36.77 3.08
CA LYS A 75 5.46 -35.88 3.33
C LYS A 75 4.96 -34.43 3.27
N GLY A 76 4.69 -33.80 4.40
CA GLY A 76 4.44 -32.36 4.43
C GLY A 76 3.78 -31.81 5.69
N PHE A 77 2.93 -32.59 6.38
CA PHE A 77 2.16 -32.06 7.50
C PHE A 77 2.92 -32.11 8.83
N PHE A 78 3.58 -33.23 9.14
CA PHE A 78 4.31 -33.40 10.40
C PHE A 78 5.56 -32.51 10.53
N SER A 79 6.18 -32.04 9.42
CA SER A 79 7.33 -31.12 9.52
C SER A 79 6.92 -29.69 9.87
N LYS A 80 5.72 -29.24 9.46
CA LYS A 80 5.21 -27.90 9.78
C LYS A 80 4.81 -27.76 11.25
N VAL A 81 4.21 -28.79 11.83
CA VAL A 81 3.82 -28.81 13.25
C VAL A 81 5.06 -28.92 14.17
N ARG A 82 6.08 -29.69 13.76
CA ARG A 82 7.34 -29.84 14.51
C ARG A 82 8.15 -28.53 14.57
N ASN A 83 8.17 -27.76 13.48
CA ASN A 83 8.93 -26.51 13.40
C ASN A 83 8.26 -25.35 14.17
N GLY A 84 6.92 -25.34 14.30
CA GLY A 84 6.20 -24.35 15.09
C GLY A 84 6.40 -24.51 16.61
N LEU A 85 6.63 -25.73 17.10
CA LEU A 85 6.80 -26.01 18.54
C LEU A 85 8.24 -25.71 19.03
N LEU A 86 9.25 -25.84 18.16
CA LEU A 86 10.66 -25.64 18.52
C LEU A 86 11.01 -24.16 18.75
N SER A 87 10.31 -23.25 18.08
CA SER A 87 10.52 -21.80 18.21
C SER A 87 10.07 -21.21 19.56
N LEU A 88 9.31 -21.96 20.38
CA LEU A 88 8.75 -21.46 21.64
C LEU A 88 9.69 -21.67 22.85
N VAL A 89 10.77 -22.44 22.72
CA VAL A 89 11.59 -22.88 23.87
C VAL A 89 12.94 -22.17 23.97
N LEU A 90 13.42 -21.48 22.93
CA LEU A 90 14.79 -20.95 22.91
C LEU A 90 14.84 -19.41 22.90
N SER A 91 14.57 -18.77 24.04
CA SER A 91 14.94 -17.36 24.28
C SER A 91 14.90 -17.00 25.77
N THR A 92 15.75 -17.65 26.58
CA THR A 92 16.31 -17.04 27.80
C THR A 92 17.44 -17.93 28.33
N ALA A 93 18.67 -17.65 27.91
CA ALA A 93 19.88 -18.10 28.61
C ALA A 93 20.71 -16.86 28.92
N LEU A 94 20.50 -16.32 30.13
CA LEU A 94 21.23 -15.20 30.69
C LEU A 94 22.53 -15.76 31.31
N MET A 95 23.68 -15.50 30.68
CA MET A 95 24.98 -15.81 31.29
C MET A 95 25.25 -14.85 32.46
N LEU A 96 25.49 -15.40 33.64
CA LEU A 96 26.05 -14.70 34.80
C LEU A 96 27.53 -15.08 34.96
N PRO A 97 28.42 -14.15 35.33
CA PRO A 97 29.80 -14.49 35.67
C PRO A 97 29.87 -15.00 37.12
N PHE A 98 30.28 -16.25 37.31
CA PHE A 98 30.66 -16.76 38.63
C PHE A 98 32.11 -16.38 38.94
N GLY A 99 32.26 -15.48 39.91
CA GLY A 99 33.53 -15.15 40.54
C GLY A 99 34.07 -16.33 41.38
N GLY A 100 35.38 -16.51 41.31
CA GLY A 100 36.11 -17.62 41.91
C GLY A 100 36.11 -17.63 43.44
N CYS A 101 36.34 -18.84 43.96
CA CYS A 101 36.81 -19.09 45.31
C CYS A 101 38.13 -19.86 45.17
N GLY A 102 39.23 -19.23 45.60
CA GLY A 102 40.50 -19.91 45.76
C GLY A 102 40.41 -20.89 46.93
N ASP A 103 40.89 -22.11 46.72
CA ASP A 103 41.30 -22.98 47.80
C ASP A 103 42.70 -23.52 47.47
N SER A 104 43.54 -23.52 48.49
CA SER A 104 44.98 -23.72 48.40
C SER A 104 45.39 -24.79 49.39
N GLY A 105 45.98 -25.89 48.90
CA GLY A 105 46.90 -26.72 49.67
C GLY A 105 46.61 -28.22 49.63
N GLY A 106 47.58 -28.99 49.10
CA GLY A 106 47.62 -30.44 49.19
C GLY A 106 48.50 -31.06 48.11
N ASP A 107 49.83 -30.87 48.22
CA ASP A 107 50.83 -31.49 47.34
C ASP A 107 51.14 -32.91 47.84
N ASP A 108 50.44 -33.87 47.25
CA ASP A 108 50.60 -35.30 47.44
C ASP A 108 51.45 -35.82 46.26
N GLY A 109 52.78 -35.81 46.42
CA GLY A 109 53.77 -36.18 45.41
C GLY A 109 53.68 -37.61 44.86
N ASN A 110 52.65 -37.88 44.07
CA ASN A 110 52.52 -39.04 43.20
C ASN A 110 52.53 -38.54 41.75
N GLY A 111 53.72 -38.47 41.14
CA GLY A 111 53.94 -38.02 39.77
C GLY A 111 53.40 -38.99 38.72
N GLY A 112 52.09 -39.20 38.71
CA GLY A 112 51.39 -39.54 37.48
C GLY A 112 51.48 -38.37 36.50
N PRO A 113 51.33 -38.59 35.18
CA PRO A 113 51.07 -37.48 34.26
C PRO A 113 49.91 -36.67 34.88
N GLY A 114 50.10 -35.35 35.00
CA GLY A 114 49.02 -34.49 35.45
C GLY A 114 47.79 -34.72 34.55
N PRO A 115 46.56 -34.53 35.06
CA PRO A 115 45.38 -34.61 34.21
C PRO A 115 45.64 -33.77 32.96
N GLU A 116 45.44 -34.37 31.78
CA GLU A 116 45.52 -33.60 30.54
C GLU A 116 44.53 -32.43 30.66
N PRO A 117 44.88 -31.24 30.12
CA PRO A 117 43.93 -30.14 30.12
C PRO A 117 42.64 -30.58 29.42
N ASP A 118 41.49 -30.27 30.04
CA ASP A 118 40.18 -30.53 29.44
C ASP A 118 40.11 -29.88 28.05
N ASN A 119 39.60 -30.59 27.03
CA ASN A 119 39.45 -30.09 25.67
C ASN A 119 38.05 -29.48 25.45
N TYR A 120 37.89 -28.18 25.34
CA TYR A 120 36.58 -27.60 25.08
C TYR A 120 36.21 -27.66 23.60
N LYS A 121 34.97 -28.05 23.30
CA LYS A 121 34.43 -27.94 21.94
C LYS A 121 34.57 -26.52 21.37
N PRO A 122 34.68 -26.37 20.04
CA PRO A 122 34.73 -25.06 19.43
C PRO A 122 33.41 -24.30 19.59
N GLU A 123 33.47 -22.99 19.43
CA GLU A 123 32.32 -22.07 19.39
C GLU A 123 32.08 -21.54 17.97
N ILE A 124 30.80 -21.42 17.59
CA ILE A 124 30.36 -20.76 16.35
C ILE A 124 29.62 -19.48 16.70
N THR A 125 30.11 -18.35 16.22
CA THR A 125 29.37 -17.09 16.19
C THR A 125 28.93 -16.79 14.76
N ALA A 126 27.63 -16.83 14.51
CA ALA A 126 27.05 -16.60 13.19
C ALA A 126 26.16 -15.35 13.19
N THR A 127 26.43 -14.40 12.28
CA THR A 127 25.65 -13.18 12.12
C THR A 127 25.06 -13.11 10.72
N PHE A 128 23.74 -13.27 10.64
CA PHE A 128 22.97 -13.26 9.40
C PHE A 128 21.89 -12.17 9.44
N PRO A 129 21.63 -11.46 8.33
CA PRO A 129 20.45 -10.59 8.23
C PRO A 129 19.16 -11.42 8.35
N GLY A 130 18.18 -10.99 9.15
CA GLY A 130 16.92 -11.75 9.28
C GLY A 130 16.07 -11.81 8.00
N THR A 131 16.34 -10.91 7.05
CA THR A 131 15.65 -10.81 5.77
C THR A 131 16.63 -10.54 4.63
N GLY A 132 16.36 -11.08 3.45
CA GLY A 132 17.00 -10.76 2.18
C GLY A 132 15.97 -10.39 1.12
N MET A 133 16.42 -9.97 -0.06
CA MET A 133 15.57 -9.68 -1.21
C MET A 133 15.93 -10.61 -2.37
N GLU A 134 14.94 -10.99 -3.16
CA GLU A 134 15.15 -11.68 -4.43
C GLU A 134 16.13 -10.89 -5.33
N ASN A 135 16.96 -11.60 -6.09
CA ASN A 135 17.94 -11.05 -7.03
C ASN A 135 19.03 -10.17 -6.40
N GLN A 136 19.11 -10.10 -5.07
CA GLN A 136 20.16 -9.40 -4.33
C GLN A 136 21.05 -10.36 -3.55
N GLU A 137 22.34 -10.06 -3.46
CA GLU A 137 23.29 -10.88 -2.68
C GLU A 137 22.96 -10.80 -1.18
N TYR A 138 22.62 -11.94 -0.61
CA TYR A 138 22.46 -12.16 0.82
C TYR A 138 23.77 -12.68 1.41
N THR A 139 24.31 -12.00 2.43
CA THR A 139 25.61 -12.31 3.06
C THR A 139 25.47 -12.48 4.56
N GLY A 140 26.03 -13.56 5.10
CA GLY A 140 26.24 -13.76 6.53
C GLY A 140 27.72 -13.98 6.87
N ILE A 141 28.10 -13.61 8.09
CA ILE A 141 29.45 -13.79 8.62
C ILE A 141 29.43 -14.91 9.66
N VAL A 142 30.43 -15.78 9.62
CA VAL A 142 30.66 -16.86 10.58
C VAL A 142 32.06 -16.73 11.13
N GLU A 143 32.17 -16.65 12.45
CA GLU A 143 33.42 -16.60 13.20
C GLU A 143 33.50 -17.85 14.10
N LEU A 144 34.65 -18.51 14.09
CA LEU A 144 34.91 -19.71 14.89
C LEU A 144 35.99 -19.42 15.92
N SER A 145 35.84 -19.96 17.12
CA SER A 145 36.85 -19.88 18.18
C SER A 145 36.97 -21.19 18.93
N ASP A 146 38.16 -21.43 19.44
CA ASP A 146 38.53 -22.61 20.22
C ASP A 146 39.36 -22.14 21.42
N ALA A 147 39.12 -22.67 22.61
CA ALA A 147 39.69 -22.12 23.85
C ALA A 147 41.17 -22.53 24.02
N GLU A 148 41.53 -23.68 23.49
CA GLU A 148 42.84 -24.30 23.48
C GLU A 148 43.71 -23.76 22.33
N GLY A 149 43.05 -23.20 21.31
CA GLY A 149 43.68 -22.71 20.09
C GLY A 149 43.94 -23.82 19.08
N ASP A 150 43.17 -24.90 19.17
CA ASP A 150 43.26 -26.03 18.26
C ASP A 150 42.71 -25.68 16.86
N PRO A 151 43.20 -26.32 15.79
CA PRO A 151 42.73 -26.05 14.43
C PRO A 151 41.27 -26.47 14.25
N ILE A 152 40.41 -25.52 13.88
CA ILE A 152 38.98 -25.77 13.64
C ILE A 152 38.73 -26.07 12.15
N THR A 153 37.94 -27.10 11.88
CA THR A 153 37.36 -27.40 10.58
C THR A 153 35.94 -26.86 10.49
N PHE A 154 35.63 -26.13 9.43
CA PHE A 154 34.31 -25.55 9.16
C PHE A 154 33.56 -26.31 8.07
N ASN A 155 32.26 -26.51 8.26
CA ASN A 155 31.39 -27.13 7.28
C ASN A 155 29.99 -26.46 7.25
N VAL A 156 29.38 -26.41 6.06
CA VAL A 156 27.96 -26.04 5.90
C VAL A 156 27.20 -27.33 5.62
N VAL A 157 26.45 -27.80 6.61
CA VAL A 157 25.71 -29.06 6.58
C VAL A 157 24.50 -28.97 5.66
N ASP A 158 23.78 -27.84 5.72
CA ASP A 158 22.60 -27.58 4.91
C ASP A 158 22.48 -26.07 4.60
N GLY A 159 21.90 -25.75 3.44
CA GLY A 159 21.77 -24.38 2.97
C GLY A 159 20.95 -24.27 1.67
N PRO A 160 20.49 -23.06 1.30
CA PRO A 160 19.67 -22.89 0.10
C PRO A 160 20.47 -23.16 -1.16
N ALA A 161 19.87 -23.81 -2.16
CA ALA A 161 20.54 -24.09 -3.42
C ALA A 161 21.20 -22.83 -4.01
N GLY A 162 22.47 -22.95 -4.41
CA GLY A 162 23.23 -21.85 -5.00
C GLY A 162 24.06 -21.01 -4.03
N TYR A 163 24.10 -21.35 -2.73
CA TYR A 163 25.02 -20.70 -1.80
C TYR A 163 26.49 -21.00 -2.13
N TRP A 164 27.39 -20.12 -1.68
CA TRP A 164 28.83 -20.36 -1.68
C TRP A 164 29.48 -19.79 -0.42
N VAL A 165 30.67 -20.30 -0.11
CA VAL A 165 31.42 -19.95 1.10
C VAL A 165 32.78 -19.41 0.70
N ASN A 166 33.14 -18.25 1.25
CA ASN A 166 34.44 -17.64 1.10
C ASN A 166 35.10 -17.52 2.47
N GLN A 167 36.28 -18.11 2.66
CA GLN A 167 37.06 -17.85 3.85
C GLN A 167 37.75 -16.48 3.70
N THR A 168 37.48 -15.56 4.63
CA THR A 168 38.03 -14.20 4.59
C THR A 168 39.28 -14.05 5.46
N ASP A 169 39.33 -14.77 6.59
CA ASP A 169 40.46 -14.82 7.51
C ASP A 169 40.58 -16.21 8.17
N THR A 170 41.61 -16.41 9.00
CA THR A 170 41.69 -17.61 9.86
C THR A 170 40.44 -17.68 10.73
N ASN A 171 39.69 -18.78 10.63
CA ASN A 171 38.44 -19.03 11.36
C ASN A 171 37.30 -18.03 11.08
N THR A 172 37.36 -17.26 10.00
CA THR A 172 36.28 -16.36 9.58
C THR A 172 35.82 -16.65 8.16
N TYR A 173 34.50 -16.80 7.98
CA TYR A 173 33.87 -17.18 6.73
C TYR A 173 32.72 -16.24 6.37
N GLU A 174 32.64 -15.88 5.09
CA GLU A 174 31.48 -15.26 4.46
C GLU A 174 30.66 -16.35 3.76
N ILE A 175 29.39 -16.49 4.13
CA ILE A 175 28.43 -17.30 3.38
C ILE A 175 27.55 -16.38 2.57
N LYS A 176 27.48 -16.64 1.27
CA LYS A 176 26.77 -15.82 0.30
C LYS A 176 25.77 -16.63 -0.49
N PHE A 177 24.70 -15.97 -0.91
CA PHE A 177 23.57 -16.57 -1.61
C PHE A 177 22.85 -15.48 -2.42
N ILE A 178 22.48 -15.76 -3.68
CA ILE A 178 21.61 -14.89 -4.48
C ILE A 178 20.31 -15.66 -4.73
N PRO A 179 19.22 -15.35 -4.00
CA PRO A 179 17.91 -15.97 -4.23
C PRO A 179 17.35 -15.63 -5.60
N ASP A 180 16.76 -16.63 -6.24
CA ASP A 180 15.91 -16.44 -7.43
C ASP A 180 14.41 -16.39 -7.08
N ASP A 181 13.57 -16.16 -8.09
CA ASP A 181 12.10 -16.12 -8.00
C ASP A 181 11.49 -17.37 -7.34
N SER A 182 12.09 -18.54 -7.52
CA SER A 182 11.61 -19.79 -6.90
C SER A 182 11.93 -19.88 -5.41
N GLN A 183 12.87 -19.07 -4.95
CA GLN A 183 13.34 -18.99 -3.56
C GLN A 183 12.78 -17.77 -2.83
N SER A 184 12.08 -16.85 -3.49
CA SER A 184 11.47 -15.69 -2.83
C SER A 184 10.12 -16.01 -2.18
N ALA A 185 9.65 -15.10 -1.33
CA ALA A 185 8.46 -15.26 -0.48
C ALA A 185 8.48 -16.51 0.42
N THR A 186 9.67 -16.98 0.81
CA THR A 186 9.85 -18.18 1.64
C THR A 186 10.95 -18.00 2.68
N THR A 187 10.89 -18.80 3.75
CA THR A 187 11.94 -18.87 4.78
C THR A 187 12.98 -19.92 4.41
N HIS A 188 14.24 -19.56 4.57
CA HIS A 188 15.43 -20.38 4.32
C HIS A 188 16.26 -20.52 5.58
N HIS A 189 17.20 -21.47 5.57
CA HIS A 189 18.14 -21.64 6.67
C HIS A 189 19.53 -22.06 6.20
N PHE A 190 20.53 -21.77 7.04
CA PHE A 190 21.84 -22.42 7.00
C PHE A 190 22.03 -23.25 8.27
N THR A 191 22.50 -24.49 8.12
CA THR A 191 23.00 -25.32 9.22
C THR A 191 24.52 -25.38 9.11
N LEU A 192 25.19 -24.89 10.14
CA LEU A 192 26.64 -24.74 10.19
C LEU A 192 27.22 -25.71 11.22
N GLU A 193 28.39 -26.26 10.92
CA GLU A 193 29.12 -27.20 11.78
C GLU A 193 30.57 -26.74 11.92
N ALA A 194 31.11 -26.82 13.14
CA ALA A 194 32.52 -26.60 13.43
C ALA A 194 33.05 -27.73 14.31
N SER A 195 34.28 -28.16 14.04
CA SER A 195 34.94 -29.25 14.78
C SER A 195 36.44 -29.02 14.95
N ASP A 196 36.96 -29.25 16.14
CA ASP A 196 38.39 -29.27 16.48
C ASP A 196 39.05 -30.66 16.22
N GLY A 197 38.23 -31.69 16.03
CA GLY A 197 38.66 -33.08 15.82
C GLY A 197 39.23 -33.76 17.08
N LEU A 198 39.05 -33.16 18.26
CA LEU A 198 39.55 -33.66 19.54
C LEU A 198 38.38 -34.04 20.46
N ASP A 199 38.32 -35.31 20.85
CA ASP A 199 37.24 -35.81 21.71
C ASP A 199 37.55 -35.48 23.18
N HIS A 200 36.53 -35.08 23.96
CA HIS A 200 36.68 -34.61 25.34
C HIS A 200 37.12 -35.68 26.38
N ASN A 201 37.23 -36.97 26.02
CA ASN A 201 37.29 -38.03 27.03
C ASN A 201 38.62 -38.83 27.05
N ASP A 202 39.33 -38.69 28.19
CA ASP A 202 40.31 -39.65 28.75
C ASP A 202 39.65 -40.96 29.26
N ASP A 203 38.42 -41.26 28.83
CA ASP A 203 37.77 -42.54 29.10
C ASP A 203 37.27 -43.13 27.78
N SER A 204 37.59 -44.40 27.55
CA SER A 204 37.60 -45.13 26.26
C SER A 204 36.26 -45.29 25.49
N VAL A 205 35.31 -44.38 25.68
CA VAL A 205 34.06 -44.28 24.95
C VAL A 205 34.11 -43.04 24.06
N VAL A 206 34.36 -43.28 22.76
CA VAL A 206 34.28 -42.27 21.70
C VAL A 206 32.83 -41.79 21.61
N ASP A 207 32.57 -40.59 22.13
CA ASP A 207 31.35 -39.85 21.84
C ASP A 207 31.70 -38.66 20.95
N SER A 208 31.57 -38.85 19.63
CA SER A 208 31.93 -37.86 18.61
C SER A 208 31.05 -36.60 18.64
N SER A 209 30.07 -36.52 19.54
CA SER A 209 29.25 -35.32 19.73
C SER A 209 29.92 -34.23 20.57
N ASP A 210 31.08 -34.50 21.18
CA ASP A 210 31.77 -33.52 22.03
C ASP A 210 32.79 -32.65 21.27
N SER A 211 33.25 -33.08 20.09
CA SER A 211 34.18 -32.33 19.23
C SER A 211 33.48 -31.50 18.15
N THR A 212 32.14 -31.44 18.18
CA THR A 212 31.31 -30.82 17.13
C THR A 212 30.25 -29.91 17.73
N ILE A 213 30.02 -28.76 17.08
CA ILE A 213 28.89 -27.87 17.40
C ILE A 213 28.13 -27.54 16.12
N GLU A 214 26.79 -27.57 16.19
CA GLU A 214 25.91 -27.18 15.10
C GLU A 214 25.06 -25.95 15.47
N THR A 215 24.83 -25.06 14.51
CA THR A 215 23.88 -23.94 14.65
C THR A 215 23.03 -23.76 13.40
N THR A 216 21.77 -23.35 13.57
CA THR A 216 20.82 -23.10 12.47
C THR A 216 20.37 -21.64 12.47
N ASN A 217 20.54 -20.97 11.32
CA ASN A 217 20.15 -19.57 11.13
C ASN A 217 19.01 -19.48 10.14
N LEU A 218 17.88 -18.87 10.53
CA LEU A 218 16.69 -18.69 9.69
C LEU A 218 16.64 -17.26 9.13
N PHE A 219 16.22 -17.14 7.88
CA PHE A 219 16.00 -15.84 7.23
C PHE A 219 14.88 -15.91 6.20
N TYR A 220 14.22 -14.78 5.95
CA TYR A 220 13.13 -14.69 4.97
C TYR A 220 13.59 -13.94 3.72
N ILE A 221 13.28 -14.47 2.53
CA ILE A 221 13.55 -13.78 1.27
C ILE A 221 12.27 -13.10 0.79
N THR A 222 12.31 -11.78 0.71
CA THR A 222 11.21 -10.96 0.18
C THR A 222 11.22 -11.01 -1.34
N ASN A 223 10.04 -11.22 -1.92
CA ASN A 223 9.84 -11.09 -3.36
C ASN A 223 9.95 -9.63 -3.79
N VAL A 224 10.47 -9.39 -4.99
CA VAL A 224 10.51 -8.06 -5.57
C VAL A 224 10.00 -8.06 -7.00
N GLU A 225 9.44 -6.94 -7.42
CA GLU A 225 8.78 -6.79 -8.71
C GLU A 225 9.33 -5.62 -9.50
N THR A 226 9.03 -5.61 -10.80
CA THR A 226 9.24 -4.45 -11.67
C THR A 226 7.90 -3.78 -11.99
N ALA A 227 7.78 -2.50 -11.65
CA ALA A 227 6.68 -1.64 -12.08
C ALA A 227 7.15 -0.68 -13.17
N SER A 228 6.27 -0.35 -14.09
CA SER A 228 6.60 0.54 -15.20
C SER A 228 5.40 1.34 -15.67
N GLY A 229 5.61 2.26 -16.60
CA GLY A 229 4.53 2.97 -17.24
C GLY A 229 5.00 4.16 -18.05
N ASN A 230 4.05 4.95 -18.51
CA ASN A 230 4.29 6.17 -19.26
C ASN A 230 3.59 7.36 -18.62
N VAL A 231 4.24 8.53 -18.58
CA VAL A 231 3.62 9.79 -18.20
C VAL A 231 3.51 10.69 -19.42
N SER A 232 2.31 11.22 -19.65
CA SER A 232 2.03 12.13 -20.76
C SER A 232 1.21 13.36 -20.30
N ALA A 233 1.24 14.42 -21.08
CA ALA A 233 0.43 15.61 -20.86
C ALA A 233 -1.04 15.31 -21.17
N TYR A 234 -1.92 15.72 -20.28
CA TYR A 234 -3.35 15.76 -20.54
C TYR A 234 -3.66 16.73 -21.70
N GLY A 235 -4.64 16.37 -22.53
CA GLY A 235 -5.03 17.13 -23.73
C GLY A 235 -4.14 16.89 -24.95
N SER A 236 -2.84 17.18 -24.87
CA SER A 236 -1.94 16.99 -26.03
C SER A 236 -1.52 15.54 -26.23
N GLY A 237 -1.47 14.73 -25.17
CA GLY A 237 -0.96 13.36 -25.20
C GLY A 237 0.55 13.27 -25.41
N ASN A 238 1.28 14.39 -25.34
CA ASN A 238 2.73 14.39 -25.49
C ASN A 238 3.38 13.73 -24.27
N ASN A 239 4.36 12.87 -24.50
CA ASN A 239 5.09 12.23 -23.41
C ASN A 239 5.93 13.24 -22.62
N LEU A 240 6.00 13.06 -21.30
CA LEU A 240 6.67 13.97 -20.37
C LEU A 240 7.93 13.34 -19.81
N ALA A 241 9.07 13.98 -20.09
CA ALA A 241 10.37 13.54 -19.60
C ALA A 241 10.68 14.13 -18.22
N SER A 242 11.61 13.51 -17.51
CA SER A 242 12.13 13.97 -16.21
C SER A 242 11.03 14.16 -15.17
N ILE A 243 9.95 13.37 -15.25
CA ILE A 243 8.90 13.32 -14.23
C ILE A 243 9.30 12.28 -13.20
N THR A 244 9.34 12.70 -11.93
CA THR A 244 9.68 11.84 -10.80
C THR A 244 8.48 10.96 -10.46
N VAL A 245 8.69 9.65 -10.35
CA VAL A 245 7.71 8.66 -9.88
C VAL A 245 8.28 8.02 -8.61
N SER A 246 7.61 8.23 -7.49
CA SER A 246 8.02 7.73 -6.18
C SER A 246 6.98 6.77 -5.60
N PHE A 247 7.43 5.65 -5.04
CA PHE A 247 6.60 4.66 -4.35
C PHE A 247 6.89 4.74 -2.86
N ASP A 248 5.93 5.22 -2.08
CA ASP A 248 6.08 5.45 -0.65
C ASP A 248 5.18 4.47 0.15
N ASN A 249 5.77 3.69 1.05
CA ASN A 249 5.05 2.80 1.98
C ASN A 249 4.97 3.38 3.41
N GLY A 250 5.34 4.65 3.61
CA GLY A 250 5.37 5.32 4.91
C GLY A 250 6.64 5.07 5.72
N VAL A 251 7.67 4.45 5.15
CA VAL A 251 8.94 4.12 5.84
C VAL A 251 10.14 4.66 5.06
N ASP A 252 10.54 5.91 5.35
CA ASP A 252 11.82 6.63 5.12
C ASP A 252 12.70 6.37 3.87
N SER A 253 12.28 5.61 2.86
CA SER A 253 12.99 5.54 1.58
C SER A 253 12.04 5.16 0.45
N PRO A 254 11.39 6.14 -0.21
CA PRO A 254 10.55 5.83 -1.34
C PRO A 254 11.42 5.27 -2.47
N TYR A 255 10.94 4.22 -3.13
CA TYR A 255 11.55 3.80 -4.39
C TYR A 255 11.28 4.88 -5.42
N VAL A 256 12.32 5.50 -5.98
CA VAL A 256 12.16 6.65 -6.88
C VAL A 256 12.81 6.37 -8.22
N THR A 257 12.05 6.63 -9.28
CA THR A 257 12.52 6.61 -10.66
C THR A 257 12.08 7.89 -11.39
N GLN A 258 12.58 8.10 -12.60
CA GLN A 258 12.19 9.22 -13.45
C GLN A 258 11.81 8.74 -14.84
N THR A 259 10.92 9.48 -15.49
CA THR A 259 10.59 9.22 -16.88
C THR A 259 11.73 9.59 -17.82
N ASP A 260 11.95 8.74 -18.83
CA ASP A 260 12.88 8.99 -19.93
C ASP A 260 12.34 10.05 -20.91
N SER A 261 13.10 10.33 -21.98
CA SER A 261 12.70 11.28 -23.03
C SER A 261 11.42 10.89 -23.79
N SER A 262 11.00 9.63 -23.70
CA SER A 262 9.76 9.10 -24.26
C SER A 262 8.65 9.02 -23.20
N GLY A 263 8.85 9.59 -22.01
CA GLY A 263 7.91 9.59 -20.89
C GLY A 263 7.77 8.26 -20.17
N ASN A 264 8.60 7.26 -20.49
CA ASN A 264 8.51 5.95 -19.86
C ASN A 264 9.32 5.92 -18.56
N TRP A 265 8.77 5.31 -17.53
CA TRP A 265 9.47 5.07 -16.27
C TRP A 265 9.51 3.57 -15.97
N THR A 266 10.51 3.16 -15.20
CA THR A 266 10.65 1.78 -14.72
C THR A 266 11.27 1.81 -13.34
N GLN A 267 10.63 1.14 -12.40
CA GLN A 267 11.11 0.92 -11.05
C GLN A 267 11.29 -0.59 -10.86
N VAL A 268 12.52 -1.01 -10.60
CA VAL A 268 12.88 -2.41 -10.33
C VAL A 268 12.99 -2.65 -8.83
N ASP A 269 13.03 -3.92 -8.46
CA ASP A 269 13.25 -4.40 -7.10
C ASP A 269 12.26 -3.81 -6.07
N LEU A 270 10.98 -3.69 -6.43
CA LEU A 270 9.91 -3.27 -5.53
C LEU A 270 9.41 -4.45 -4.69
N PRO A 271 9.59 -4.47 -3.37
CA PRO A 271 9.01 -5.48 -2.51
C PRO A 271 7.49 -5.60 -2.65
N ASP A 272 6.97 -6.80 -2.39
CA ASP A 272 5.54 -7.05 -2.28
C ASP A 272 4.92 -6.23 -1.15
N GLU A 273 4.26 -5.13 -1.52
CA GLU A 273 3.63 -4.20 -0.59
C GLU A 273 2.61 -3.32 -1.32
N GLU A 274 1.88 -2.52 -0.55
CA GLU A 274 1.03 -1.47 -1.05
C GLU A 274 1.77 -0.12 -0.93
N TYR A 275 1.91 0.59 -2.06
CA TYR A 275 2.63 1.87 -2.11
C TYR A 275 1.69 3.02 -2.43
N ASN A 276 1.82 4.12 -1.70
CA ASN A 276 1.36 5.43 -2.16
C ASN A 276 2.30 5.88 -3.26
N VAL A 277 1.84 5.80 -4.51
CA VAL A 277 2.63 6.29 -5.63
C VAL A 277 2.39 7.78 -5.78
N MET A 278 3.45 8.53 -6.05
CA MET A 278 3.40 9.97 -6.32
C MET A 278 4.17 10.25 -7.59
N ILE A 279 3.55 11.04 -8.47
CA ILE A 279 4.09 11.45 -9.77
C ILE A 279 4.24 12.97 -9.72
N LYS A 280 5.47 13.44 -9.79
CA LYS A 280 5.82 14.83 -9.51
C LYS A 280 6.67 15.40 -10.62
N ASP A 281 6.24 16.53 -11.17
CA ASP A 281 7.09 17.35 -12.02
C ASP A 281 7.98 18.23 -11.12
N GLU A 282 9.22 17.78 -10.89
CA GLU A 282 10.20 18.56 -10.13
C GLU A 282 10.90 19.62 -11.00
N ASN A 283 10.60 19.66 -12.30
CA ASN A 283 11.26 20.58 -13.21
C ASN A 283 10.78 22.01 -12.95
N THR A 284 11.65 22.80 -12.30
CA THR A 284 11.49 24.25 -12.24
C THR A 284 12.04 24.97 -13.49
N GLY A 285 12.59 24.22 -14.47
CA GLY A 285 13.39 24.71 -15.61
C GLY A 285 12.78 24.53 -17.00
N SER A 286 13.61 24.61 -18.06
CA SER A 286 13.20 24.64 -19.49
C SER A 286 12.84 23.28 -20.11
N GLU A 287 13.02 22.18 -19.37
CA GLU A 287 12.56 20.86 -19.78
C GLU A 287 11.03 20.89 -19.90
N ASN A 288 10.45 20.09 -20.82
CA ASN A 288 9.05 20.19 -21.22
C ASN A 288 8.61 21.59 -21.75
N GLY A 289 9.56 22.37 -22.27
CA GLY A 289 9.30 23.69 -22.85
C GLY A 289 9.00 24.78 -21.80
N GLY A 290 9.38 24.57 -20.54
CA GLY A 290 9.11 25.50 -19.44
C GLY A 290 7.67 25.44 -18.89
N ILE A 291 6.91 24.41 -19.29
CA ILE A 291 5.56 24.15 -18.79
C ILE A 291 5.69 23.31 -17.53
N ARG A 292 5.07 23.77 -16.43
CA ARG A 292 4.95 22.99 -15.19
C ARG A 292 3.69 22.13 -15.22
N TYR A 293 3.80 20.91 -14.70
CA TYR A 293 2.69 19.97 -14.55
C TYR A 293 2.34 19.74 -13.08
N GLU A 294 1.08 19.37 -12.81
CA GLU A 294 0.57 19.15 -11.46
C GLU A 294 1.13 17.86 -10.83
N THR A 295 1.44 17.92 -9.53
CA THR A 295 1.79 16.70 -8.79
C THR A 295 0.54 15.85 -8.64
N TYR A 296 0.65 14.57 -8.99
CA TYR A 296 -0.44 13.61 -8.94
C TYR A 296 -0.08 12.47 -8.01
N ALA A 297 -0.89 12.25 -6.97
CA ALA A 297 -0.79 11.10 -6.09
C ALA A 297 -1.86 10.08 -6.48
N PRO A 298 -1.55 9.05 -7.30
CA PRO A 298 -2.45 7.92 -7.48
C PRO A 298 -2.79 7.23 -6.16
N ARG A 299 -3.94 6.54 -6.19
CA ARG A 299 -4.36 5.56 -5.18
C ARG A 299 -3.25 4.56 -4.83
N PRO A 300 -3.38 3.86 -3.69
CA PRO A 300 -2.45 2.81 -3.33
C PRO A 300 -2.23 1.82 -4.48
N PHE A 301 -0.97 1.55 -4.75
CA PHE A 301 -0.48 0.72 -5.82
C PHE A 301 0.04 -0.58 -5.22
N LEU A 302 -0.81 -1.61 -5.29
CA LEU A 302 -0.46 -2.93 -4.79
C LEU A 302 0.53 -3.62 -5.73
N VAL A 303 1.73 -3.87 -5.23
CA VAL A 303 2.81 -4.62 -5.89
C VAL A 303 2.84 -6.03 -5.33
N ASN A 304 2.70 -7.04 -6.18
CA ASN A 304 2.96 -8.44 -5.86
C ASN A 304 3.05 -9.33 -7.10
N LYS A 305 3.53 -10.58 -6.94
CA LYS A 305 3.62 -11.59 -8.02
C LYS A 305 2.34 -11.78 -8.81
N THR A 306 1.18 -11.75 -8.13
CA THR A 306 -0.10 -11.94 -8.82
C THR A 306 -0.35 -10.78 -9.77
N LYS A 307 -0.11 -9.54 -9.33
CA LYS A 307 -0.25 -8.35 -10.18
C LYS A 307 0.77 -8.31 -11.30
N ALA A 308 2.00 -8.76 -11.04
CA ALA A 308 3.02 -8.90 -12.07
C ALA A 308 2.62 -9.90 -13.16
N ALA A 309 2.20 -11.11 -12.76
CA ALA A 309 1.73 -12.15 -13.68
C ALA A 309 0.49 -11.74 -14.50
N GLU A 310 -0.36 -10.87 -13.93
CA GLU A 310 -1.51 -10.28 -14.62
C GLU A 310 -1.14 -9.11 -15.56
N ASN A 311 0.14 -8.73 -15.66
CA ASN A 311 0.63 -7.51 -16.33
C ASN A 311 -0.07 -6.23 -15.83
N LYS A 312 -0.37 -6.17 -14.53
CA LYS A 312 -1.05 -5.04 -13.89
C LYS A 312 -0.09 -4.04 -13.23
N LEU A 313 1.21 -4.30 -13.26
CA LEU A 313 2.23 -3.39 -12.74
C LEU A 313 2.67 -2.32 -13.75
N GLU A 314 2.15 -2.36 -14.98
CA GLU A 314 2.28 -1.27 -15.95
C GLU A 314 1.16 -0.23 -15.77
N LYS A 315 1.50 1.02 -15.45
CA LYS A 315 0.53 2.12 -15.25
C LYS A 315 0.92 3.40 -15.96
N ASN A 316 0.11 3.75 -16.95
CA ASN A 316 0.22 5.04 -17.62
C ASN A 316 -0.52 6.12 -16.82
N CYS A 317 0.07 7.31 -16.78
CA CYS A 317 -0.47 8.50 -16.12
C CYS A 317 -0.58 9.65 -17.13
N ARG A 318 -1.55 10.53 -16.91
CA ARG A 318 -1.65 11.80 -17.60
C ARG A 318 -1.62 12.94 -16.59
N MET A 319 -0.74 13.91 -16.80
CA MET A 319 -0.61 15.08 -15.93
C MET A 319 -1.20 16.32 -16.58
N PHE A 320 -1.89 17.14 -15.79
CA PHE A 320 -2.42 18.43 -16.22
C PHE A 320 -1.33 19.50 -16.12
N LYS A 321 -1.39 20.53 -16.97
CA LYS A 321 -0.51 21.68 -16.80
C LYS A 321 -1.00 22.48 -15.60
N VAL A 322 -0.08 23.09 -14.87
CA VAL A 322 -0.42 23.99 -13.76
C VAL A 322 -1.28 25.17 -14.24
N ALA A 323 -1.12 25.63 -15.48
CA ALA A 323 -1.96 26.69 -16.05
C ALA A 323 -3.40 26.24 -16.32
N ASP A 324 -3.64 24.93 -16.46
CA ASP A 324 -4.98 24.35 -16.63
C ASP A 324 -5.65 24.11 -15.26
N ARG A 325 -4.93 24.32 -14.14
CA ARG A 325 -5.41 24.18 -12.77
C ARG A 325 -6.57 25.10 -12.45
N ASP A 326 -6.56 26.33 -12.96
CA ASP A 326 -7.60 27.33 -12.67
C ASP A 326 -8.99 26.86 -13.18
N PHE A 327 -9.04 25.89 -14.09
CA PHE A 327 -10.29 25.25 -14.53
C PHE A 327 -10.75 24.09 -13.62
N ILE A 328 -9.83 23.40 -12.93
CA ILE A 328 -10.10 22.21 -12.10
C ILE A 328 -10.25 22.56 -10.62
N ASN A 329 -9.55 23.57 -10.14
CA ASN A 329 -9.66 24.02 -8.74
C ASN A 329 -11.01 24.68 -8.42
N ASP A 330 -11.83 24.98 -9.44
CA ASP A 330 -13.04 25.76 -9.26
C ASP A 330 -14.34 24.96 -9.15
N VAL A 331 -14.30 23.63 -9.20
CA VAL A 331 -15.47 22.78 -8.93
C VAL A 331 -15.67 22.57 -7.42
N GLY A 332 -16.31 23.55 -6.76
CA GLY A 332 -16.63 23.51 -5.33
C GLY A 332 -17.49 22.32 -4.92
N ARG A 333 -17.05 21.57 -3.90
CA ARG A 333 -17.83 20.51 -3.24
C ARG A 333 -18.70 21.12 -2.14
N ASN A 334 -20.01 20.96 -2.19
CA ASN A 334 -20.89 21.27 -1.05
C ASN A 334 -21.00 20.04 -0.15
N LYS A 335 -20.46 20.09 1.07
CA LYS A 335 -20.36 18.94 2.01
C LYS A 335 -19.63 17.70 1.46
N GLY A 336 -18.71 17.88 0.51
CA GLY A 336 -17.97 16.76 -0.09
C GLY A 336 -18.71 16.01 -1.20
N GLU A 337 -19.97 16.35 -1.50
CA GLU A 337 -20.76 15.66 -2.51
C GLU A 337 -20.83 16.45 -3.82
N VAL A 338 -20.44 15.79 -4.92
CA VAL A 338 -20.70 16.28 -6.28
C VAL A 338 -22.18 16.12 -6.56
N ARG A 339 -22.89 17.24 -6.69
CA ARG A 339 -24.31 17.25 -7.03
C ARG A 339 -24.46 17.02 -8.53
N LYS A 340 -25.44 16.20 -8.89
CA LYS A 340 -25.70 15.85 -10.28
C LYS A 340 -27.16 16.10 -10.60
N TRP A 341 -27.40 16.41 -11.86
CA TRP A 341 -28.72 16.41 -12.44
C TRP A 341 -29.28 14.99 -12.43
N LYS A 342 -30.51 14.81 -11.91
CA LYS A 342 -31.19 13.50 -11.93
C LYS A 342 -31.54 13.04 -13.34
N SER A 343 -31.76 14.01 -14.23
CA SER A 343 -32.02 13.81 -15.65
C SER A 343 -31.24 14.85 -16.44
N LYS A 344 -30.84 14.53 -17.67
CA LYS A 344 -30.17 15.48 -18.57
C LYS A 344 -30.92 16.82 -18.58
N PRO A 345 -30.27 17.93 -18.16
CA PRO A 345 -30.91 19.23 -18.20
C PRO A 345 -31.10 19.70 -19.64
N LYS A 346 -32.11 20.53 -19.85
CA LYS A 346 -32.26 21.37 -21.04
C LYS A 346 -31.87 22.80 -20.73
N PHE A 347 -31.66 23.61 -21.75
CA PHE A 347 -31.33 25.02 -21.62
C PHE A 347 -32.48 25.86 -22.11
N LYS A 348 -32.86 26.87 -21.34
CA LYS A 348 -33.87 27.86 -21.73
C LYS A 348 -33.24 29.23 -21.79
N ILE A 349 -33.12 29.79 -22.99
CA ILE A 349 -32.36 31.01 -23.26
C ILE A 349 -33.34 32.17 -23.56
N TYR A 350 -33.40 33.18 -22.70
CA TYR A 350 -34.35 34.30 -22.78
C TYR A 350 -33.83 35.50 -23.58
N LEU A 351 -34.23 35.64 -24.83
CA LEU A 351 -33.57 36.53 -25.80
C LEU A 351 -33.70 38.05 -25.53
N ARG A 352 -34.36 38.46 -24.43
CA ARG A 352 -34.50 39.87 -24.04
C ARG A 352 -33.90 40.11 -22.66
N GLU A 353 -33.14 41.19 -22.57
CA GLU A 353 -32.52 41.65 -21.33
C GLU A 353 -33.60 42.15 -20.35
N THR A 354 -33.43 41.87 -19.06
CA THR A 354 -34.47 42.08 -18.04
C THR A 354 -34.77 43.54 -17.69
N VAL A 355 -33.81 44.45 -17.87
CA VAL A 355 -33.91 45.86 -17.47
C VAL A 355 -34.43 46.73 -18.62
N SER A 356 -33.80 46.64 -19.78
CA SER A 356 -34.05 47.42 -20.99
C SER A 356 -35.08 46.79 -21.92
N GLY A 357 -35.32 45.47 -21.82
CA GLY A 357 -36.18 44.71 -22.73
C GLY A 357 -35.63 44.56 -24.15
N GLN A 358 -34.39 45.04 -24.39
CA GLN A 358 -33.72 44.94 -25.67
C GLN A 358 -33.34 43.49 -25.97
N ARG A 359 -33.35 43.15 -27.26
CA ARG A 359 -33.01 41.82 -27.72
C ARG A 359 -31.50 41.64 -27.71
N ILE A 360 -31.03 40.47 -27.31
CA ILE A 360 -29.58 40.24 -27.11
C ILE A 360 -28.82 40.21 -28.42
N ASP A 361 -29.40 39.73 -29.49
CA ASP A 361 -28.81 39.80 -30.83
C ASP A 361 -28.69 41.24 -31.37
N ASP A 362 -29.54 42.17 -30.91
CA ASP A 362 -29.40 43.60 -31.21
C ASP A 362 -28.26 44.25 -30.38
N LEU A 363 -28.06 43.80 -29.14
CA LEU A 363 -27.03 44.32 -28.23
C LEU A 363 -25.64 43.74 -28.54
N ASN A 364 -25.58 42.42 -28.71
CA ASN A 364 -24.37 41.66 -28.92
C ASN A 364 -24.68 40.35 -29.66
N ALA A 365 -24.60 40.41 -31.00
CA ALA A 365 -24.84 39.26 -31.86
C ALA A 365 -23.92 38.06 -31.59
N SER A 366 -22.73 38.26 -31.00
CA SER A 366 -21.82 37.15 -30.65
C SER A 366 -22.14 36.51 -29.30
N ALA A 367 -22.80 37.21 -28.38
CA ALA A 367 -23.14 36.66 -27.06
C ALA A 367 -24.06 35.45 -27.16
N LEU A 368 -25.16 35.57 -27.91
CA LEU A 368 -26.11 34.47 -28.10
C LEU A 368 -25.46 33.26 -28.79
N ALA A 369 -24.66 33.51 -29.83
CA ALA A 369 -23.94 32.45 -30.54
C ALA A 369 -22.90 31.77 -29.64
N GLY A 370 -22.20 32.55 -28.81
CA GLY A 370 -21.18 32.08 -27.89
C GLY A 370 -21.74 31.21 -26.78
N VAL A 371 -22.87 31.59 -26.17
CA VAL A 371 -23.56 30.76 -25.17
C VAL A 371 -24.01 29.42 -25.77
N ARG A 372 -24.57 29.42 -26.99
CA ARG A 372 -24.95 28.17 -27.68
C ARG A 372 -23.75 27.27 -27.94
N ASP A 373 -22.61 27.86 -28.31
CA ASP A 373 -21.36 27.15 -28.52
C ASP A 373 -20.88 26.53 -27.20
N CYS A 374 -20.78 27.33 -26.13
CA CYS A 374 -20.47 26.88 -24.78
C CYS A 374 -21.29 25.64 -24.37
N ILE A 375 -22.61 25.69 -24.58
CA ILE A 375 -23.50 24.58 -24.22
C ILE A 375 -23.20 23.32 -25.05
N LYS A 376 -23.09 23.45 -26.37
CA LYS A 376 -22.99 22.28 -27.26
C LYS A 376 -21.61 21.67 -27.27
N THR A 377 -20.57 22.49 -27.16
CA THR A 377 -19.20 22.09 -27.42
C THR A 377 -18.49 21.88 -26.10
N GLU A 378 -18.34 22.93 -25.30
CA GLU A 378 -17.57 22.90 -24.06
C GLU A 378 -18.28 22.12 -22.95
N LEU A 379 -19.57 22.38 -22.67
CA LEU A 379 -20.29 21.64 -21.63
C LEU A 379 -20.48 20.16 -21.99
N SER A 380 -20.65 19.83 -23.27
CA SER A 380 -20.68 18.42 -23.72
C SER A 380 -19.32 17.73 -23.49
N GLN A 381 -18.22 18.45 -23.72
CA GLN A 381 -16.87 17.96 -23.42
C GLN A 381 -16.58 17.91 -21.93
N PHE A 382 -17.22 18.75 -21.13
CA PHE A 382 -17.12 18.73 -19.68
C PHE A 382 -17.88 17.53 -19.09
N CYS A 383 -19.09 17.27 -19.58
CA CYS A 383 -19.97 16.21 -19.09
C CYS A 383 -19.63 14.80 -19.62
N GLN A 384 -18.37 14.53 -20.00
CA GLN A 384 -17.95 13.36 -20.80
C GLN A 384 -18.68 12.07 -20.43
N GLY A 385 -19.40 11.50 -21.40
CA GLY A 385 -20.13 10.23 -21.25
C GLY A 385 -21.50 10.32 -20.57
N SER A 386 -21.82 11.43 -19.91
CA SER A 386 -23.13 11.64 -19.27
C SER A 386 -24.11 12.34 -20.20
N TYR A 387 -23.70 13.47 -20.80
CA TYR A 387 -24.57 14.28 -21.65
C TYR A 387 -23.83 14.78 -22.90
N THR A 388 -24.51 14.75 -24.03
CA THR A 388 -24.14 15.51 -25.22
C THR A 388 -25.27 16.47 -25.53
N PHE A 389 -25.00 17.76 -25.48
CA PHE A 389 -25.98 18.80 -25.75
C PHE A 389 -26.01 19.14 -27.23
N THR A 390 -27.22 19.30 -27.74
CA THR A 390 -27.53 19.57 -29.13
C THR A 390 -28.51 20.73 -29.22
N ASP A 391 -28.83 21.18 -30.43
CA ASP A 391 -29.86 22.22 -30.61
C ASP A 391 -31.23 21.79 -30.07
N ALA A 392 -31.52 20.48 -29.97
CA ALA A 392 -32.78 19.97 -29.40
C ALA A 392 -32.85 20.13 -27.87
N ASP A 393 -31.72 20.40 -27.22
CA ASP A 393 -31.63 20.63 -25.78
C ASP A 393 -31.70 22.14 -25.45
N ILE A 394 -31.73 23.02 -26.46
CA ILE A 394 -31.79 24.47 -26.29
C ILE A 394 -33.15 24.99 -26.75
N GLU A 395 -33.86 25.64 -25.85
CA GLU A 395 -35.11 26.34 -26.09
C GLU A 395 -34.86 27.86 -26.01
N GLU A 396 -35.18 28.59 -27.07
CA GLU A 396 -35.04 30.05 -27.07
C GLU A 396 -36.40 30.73 -26.93
N VAL A 397 -36.48 31.69 -26.02
CA VAL A 397 -37.72 32.37 -25.67
C VAL A 397 -37.57 33.85 -25.96
N ASP A 398 -38.32 34.39 -26.93
CA ASP A 398 -38.33 35.84 -27.24
C ASP A 398 -39.14 36.64 -26.20
N SER A 399 -38.68 36.59 -24.95
CA SER A 399 -39.24 37.33 -23.82
C SER A 399 -38.16 37.62 -22.79
N THR A 400 -38.46 38.45 -21.80
CA THR A 400 -37.63 38.60 -20.60
C THR A 400 -37.79 37.37 -19.71
N PHE A 401 -36.80 37.11 -18.84
CA PHE A 401 -36.87 36.04 -17.84
C PHE A 401 -38.20 36.04 -17.08
N ALA A 402 -38.87 34.88 -17.05
CA ALA A 402 -40.21 34.71 -16.48
C ALA A 402 -40.23 33.81 -15.23
N GLY A 403 -39.07 33.36 -14.77
CA GLY A 403 -38.92 32.40 -13.68
C GLY A 403 -38.19 31.12 -14.10
N GLU A 404 -37.86 30.33 -13.10
CA GLU A 404 -37.15 29.05 -13.22
C GLU A 404 -38.12 27.91 -13.52
N GLU A 405 -37.62 26.86 -14.17
CA GLU A 405 -38.41 25.67 -14.53
C GLU A 405 -37.61 24.40 -14.25
N ASP A 406 -38.25 23.43 -13.60
CA ASP A 406 -37.65 22.13 -13.31
C ASP A 406 -37.19 21.41 -14.59
N GLY A 407 -35.98 20.85 -14.54
CA GLY A 407 -35.30 20.21 -15.66
C GLY A 407 -34.54 21.17 -16.57
N TYR A 408 -34.54 22.48 -16.28
CA TYR A 408 -33.85 23.48 -17.09
C TYR A 408 -32.73 24.22 -16.36
N VAL A 409 -31.66 24.48 -17.11
CA VAL A 409 -30.71 25.57 -16.86
C VAL A 409 -31.24 26.79 -17.60
N THR A 410 -31.64 27.81 -16.87
CA THR A 410 -32.18 29.05 -17.44
C THR A 410 -31.07 30.06 -17.69
N VAL A 411 -30.89 30.50 -18.92
CA VAL A 411 -29.94 31.54 -19.29
C VAL A 411 -30.69 32.84 -19.60
N TYR A 412 -30.31 33.91 -18.92
CA TYR A 412 -30.88 35.23 -19.16
C TYR A 412 -29.83 36.33 -19.01
N TRP A 413 -30.23 37.56 -19.34
CA TRP A 413 -29.32 38.69 -19.38
C TRP A 413 -29.83 39.83 -18.52
N ASN A 414 -28.89 40.46 -17.82
CA ASN A 414 -29.12 41.61 -16.98
C ASN A 414 -28.00 42.64 -17.22
N ASP A 415 -28.32 43.81 -17.76
CA ASP A 415 -27.30 44.83 -18.05
C ASP A 415 -26.84 45.61 -16.79
N SER A 416 -27.52 45.40 -15.66
CA SER A 416 -27.20 46.03 -14.38
C SER A 416 -26.16 45.27 -13.54
N ILE A 417 -25.79 44.05 -13.92
CA ILE A 417 -24.75 43.27 -13.23
C ILE A 417 -23.39 43.44 -13.93
N THR A 418 -22.29 43.27 -13.20
CA THR A 418 -20.94 43.49 -13.74
C THR A 418 -20.47 42.36 -14.65
N TYR A 419 -20.66 41.10 -14.23
CA TYR A 419 -20.13 39.92 -14.93
C TYR A 419 -21.22 38.86 -15.13
N GLY A 420 -21.08 37.69 -14.48
CA GLY A 420 -22.07 36.63 -14.38
C GLY A 420 -22.62 36.51 -12.96
N ASP A 421 -23.65 35.69 -12.81
CA ASP A 421 -24.05 35.10 -11.53
C ASP A 421 -24.87 33.85 -11.84
N ASN A 422 -24.91 32.92 -10.90
CA ASN A 422 -25.62 31.67 -11.03
C ASN A 422 -26.39 31.31 -9.77
N TYR A 423 -27.35 30.42 -9.94
CA TYR A 423 -28.16 29.94 -8.85
C TYR A 423 -28.70 28.56 -9.16
N HIS A 424 -28.88 27.73 -8.13
CA HIS A 424 -29.43 26.38 -8.29
C HIS A 424 -30.46 26.08 -7.21
N ASN A 425 -31.50 25.35 -7.61
CA ASN A 425 -32.45 24.75 -6.70
C ASN A 425 -32.18 23.24 -6.61
N ILE A 426 -32.21 22.73 -5.38
CA ILE A 426 -32.00 21.31 -5.08
C ILE A 426 -33.26 20.71 -4.45
N ASP A 427 -33.51 19.43 -4.76
CA ASP A 427 -34.53 18.67 -4.06
C ASP A 427 -34.01 18.01 -2.77
N SER A 428 -34.91 17.33 -2.07
CA SER A 428 -34.63 16.65 -0.79
C SER A 428 -33.57 15.55 -0.89
N ASN A 429 -33.22 15.08 -2.10
CA ASN A 429 -32.19 14.06 -2.32
C ASN A 429 -30.90 14.67 -2.90
N TYR A 430 -30.68 15.98 -2.70
CA TYR A 430 -29.50 16.72 -3.17
C TYR A 430 -29.31 16.71 -4.70
N GLY A 431 -30.36 16.38 -5.46
CA GLY A 431 -30.35 16.47 -6.92
C GLY A 431 -30.66 17.89 -7.38
N ILE A 432 -29.96 18.36 -8.41
CA ILE A 432 -30.28 19.63 -9.06
C ILE A 432 -31.61 19.46 -9.80
N ILE A 433 -32.58 20.30 -9.48
CA ILE A 433 -33.90 20.30 -10.14
C ILE A 433 -34.02 21.42 -11.15
N ASN A 434 -33.46 22.60 -10.88
CA ASN A 434 -33.32 23.67 -11.86
C ASN A 434 -32.12 24.55 -11.49
N ALA A 435 -31.63 25.31 -12.45
CA ALA A 435 -30.56 26.27 -12.25
C ALA A 435 -30.73 27.49 -13.15
N ASN A 436 -30.06 28.59 -12.85
CA ASN A 436 -30.04 29.76 -13.71
C ASN A 436 -28.62 30.36 -13.81
N SER A 437 -28.27 30.88 -14.99
CA SER A 437 -27.09 31.71 -15.24
C SER A 437 -27.57 33.05 -15.77
N ARG A 438 -27.13 34.14 -15.15
CA ARG A 438 -27.39 35.50 -15.63
C ARG A 438 -26.11 36.17 -16.10
N PHE A 439 -26.18 36.87 -17.24
CA PHE A 439 -25.01 37.50 -17.83
C PHE A 439 -25.23 38.98 -18.12
N ASN A 440 -24.18 39.80 -17.94
CA ASN A 440 -24.12 41.08 -18.65
C ASN A 440 -23.98 40.81 -20.16
N PRO A 441 -24.74 41.45 -21.06
CA PRO A 441 -24.62 41.26 -22.51
C PRO A 441 -23.21 41.47 -23.10
N ASN A 442 -22.33 42.19 -22.38
CA ASN A 442 -20.96 42.50 -22.79
C ASN A 442 -19.88 41.61 -22.16
N THR A 443 -20.27 40.60 -21.38
CA THR A 443 -19.32 39.63 -20.81
C THR A 443 -18.67 38.77 -21.89
N ASP A 444 -17.57 38.12 -21.54
CA ASP A 444 -16.83 37.25 -22.44
C ASP A 444 -17.22 35.77 -22.30
N LYS A 445 -16.67 34.95 -23.20
CA LYS A 445 -16.92 33.51 -23.25
C LYS A 445 -16.43 32.76 -22.01
N ILE A 446 -15.38 33.26 -21.35
CA ILE A 446 -14.82 32.61 -20.15
C ILE A 446 -15.85 32.70 -19.03
N THR A 447 -16.41 33.89 -18.83
CA THR A 447 -17.48 34.11 -17.85
C THR A 447 -18.69 33.22 -18.13
N TRP A 448 -19.11 33.08 -19.39
CA TRP A 448 -20.23 32.20 -19.72
C TRP A 448 -19.96 30.74 -19.39
N LEU A 449 -18.77 30.26 -19.75
CA LEU A 449 -18.39 28.87 -19.49
C LEU A 449 -18.33 28.57 -17.99
N GLN A 450 -17.79 29.50 -17.21
CA GLN A 450 -17.68 29.39 -15.77
C GLN A 450 -19.07 29.16 -15.13
N GLU A 451 -19.97 30.14 -15.29
CA GLU A 451 -21.31 30.13 -14.69
C GLU A 451 -22.17 28.95 -15.15
N LEU A 452 -22.04 28.56 -16.43
CA LEU A 452 -22.75 27.40 -16.96
C LEU A 452 -22.22 26.09 -16.39
N SER A 453 -20.90 25.96 -16.22
CA SER A 453 -20.27 24.75 -15.67
C SER A 453 -20.63 24.57 -14.20
N GLU A 454 -20.67 25.67 -13.44
CA GLU A 454 -21.12 25.68 -12.06
C GLU A 454 -22.55 25.16 -11.88
N ASN A 455 -23.45 25.55 -12.79
CA ASN A 455 -24.81 25.04 -12.81
C ASN A 455 -24.91 23.55 -13.17
N MET A 456 -23.91 23.00 -13.86
CA MET A 456 -23.86 21.57 -14.18
C MET A 456 -23.45 20.71 -12.97
N ILE A 457 -22.68 21.28 -12.05
CA ILE A 457 -22.14 20.60 -10.86
C ILE A 457 -22.85 20.98 -9.55
N GLY A 458 -23.79 21.94 -9.61
CA GLY A 458 -24.54 22.42 -8.45
C GLY A 458 -23.68 23.27 -7.50
N GLY A 459 -22.69 23.96 -8.07
CA GLY A 459 -21.81 24.90 -7.36
C GLY A 459 -22.59 26.14 -6.95
N GLY A 460 -22.33 26.61 -5.73
CA GLY A 460 -22.86 27.86 -5.22
C GLY A 460 -22.02 28.33 -4.05
N GLU A 461 -22.00 29.63 -3.87
CA GLU A 461 -21.25 30.28 -2.80
C GLU A 461 -21.80 29.86 -1.43
N THR A 462 -20.99 29.15 -0.63
CA THR A 462 -21.32 28.93 0.79
C THR A 462 -20.94 30.15 1.59
N ASN A 463 -21.83 30.57 2.49
CA ASN A 463 -21.65 31.64 3.46
C ASN A 463 -21.19 31.13 4.84
N ASP A 464 -20.94 29.83 5.01
CA ASP A 464 -20.30 29.25 6.20
C ASP A 464 -18.77 29.39 6.11
N THR A 465 -18.27 30.54 6.54
CA THR A 465 -16.84 30.89 6.59
C THR A 465 -16.07 30.18 7.71
N THR A 466 -16.73 29.37 8.53
CA THR A 466 -16.14 28.73 9.72
C THR A 466 -15.75 27.28 9.52
N ASN A 467 -16.45 26.54 8.64
CA ASN A 467 -16.18 25.11 8.41
C ASN A 467 -15.74 24.79 6.97
N TYR A 468 -15.88 25.74 6.05
CA TYR A 468 -15.54 25.56 4.65
C TYR A 468 -14.75 26.78 4.19
N SER A 469 -13.58 26.55 3.61
CA SER A 469 -12.85 27.61 2.91
C SER A 469 -13.69 28.08 1.72
N ASP A 470 -13.65 29.38 1.48
CA ASP A 470 -14.39 30.13 0.46
C ASP A 470 -14.67 29.35 -0.84
N SER A 471 -15.86 29.59 -1.41
CA SER A 471 -16.23 29.17 -2.76
C SER A 471 -15.12 29.48 -3.74
N ALA A 472 -14.85 28.56 -4.66
CA ALA A 472 -13.82 28.76 -5.69
C ALA A 472 -14.20 29.84 -6.73
N PHE A 473 -15.42 30.39 -6.65
CA PHE A 473 -15.86 31.55 -7.42
C PHE A 473 -16.08 32.81 -6.59
N CYS A 474 -15.64 32.83 -5.32
CA CYS A 474 -15.69 34.05 -4.53
C CYS A 474 -14.66 35.07 -5.04
N ASP A 475 -15.14 36.27 -5.36
CA ASP A 475 -14.34 37.48 -5.55
C ASP A 475 -13.29 37.58 -4.40
N PRO A 476 -11.98 37.75 -4.70
CA PRO A 476 -10.93 37.36 -3.79
C PRO A 476 -10.85 38.32 -2.60
N ALA A 477 -11.29 37.87 -1.43
CA ALA A 477 -11.17 38.65 -0.20
C ALA A 477 -10.34 38.01 0.92
N SER A 478 -10.11 36.69 0.94
CA SER A 478 -9.24 36.12 1.97
C SER A 478 -8.63 34.76 1.62
N ALA A 479 -7.33 34.65 1.90
CA ALA A 479 -6.50 33.49 1.61
C ALA A 479 -6.86 32.28 2.47
N THR A 480 -7.09 31.13 1.84
CA THR A 480 -7.12 29.84 2.53
C THR A 480 -6.20 28.83 1.84
N SER A 481 -5.49 28.03 2.63
CA SER A 481 -4.52 27.03 2.19
C SER A 481 -5.08 25.62 2.38
N TYR A 482 -5.05 24.79 1.33
CA TYR A 482 -5.48 23.40 1.32
C TYR A 482 -4.39 22.45 1.81
N SER A 483 -4.78 21.30 2.39
CA SER A 483 -3.88 20.21 2.76
C SER A 483 -3.70 19.23 1.61
N GLN A 484 -2.64 18.43 1.65
CA GLN A 484 -2.22 17.52 0.58
C GLN A 484 -3.20 16.34 0.38
N GLU A 485 -4.10 16.11 1.33
CA GLU A 485 -5.16 15.08 1.31
C GLU A 485 -6.43 15.55 0.57
N ASP A 486 -6.61 16.86 0.37
CA ASP A 486 -7.82 17.45 -0.25
C ASP A 486 -7.85 17.32 -1.79
N LEU A 487 -6.78 16.79 -2.39
CA LEU A 487 -6.60 16.66 -3.84
C LEU A 487 -6.69 15.19 -4.30
N VAL A 488 -7.88 14.60 -4.19
CA VAL A 488 -8.17 13.31 -4.86
C VAL A 488 -9.39 13.47 -5.76
N ILE A 489 -9.15 13.46 -7.08
CA ILE A 489 -10.19 13.27 -8.10
C ILE A 489 -10.26 11.77 -8.40
N GLY A 490 -11.43 11.19 -8.15
CA GLY A 490 -11.70 9.77 -8.26
C GLY A 490 -11.68 9.23 -9.69
N GLU A 491 -11.44 7.91 -9.74
CA GLU A 491 -11.62 7.01 -10.88
C GLU A 491 -10.65 7.22 -12.05
N SER A 492 -9.47 6.63 -11.87
CA SER A 492 -8.66 6.09 -12.97
C SER A 492 -9.54 5.24 -13.90
N HIS A 493 -10.00 5.86 -14.98
CA HIS A 493 -10.64 5.22 -16.10
C HIS A 493 -9.77 4.05 -16.60
N TYR A 494 -10.21 2.82 -16.33
CA TYR A 494 -9.84 1.65 -17.13
C TYR A 494 -10.37 1.86 -18.55
N LEU A 495 -9.58 2.52 -19.40
CA LEU A 495 -9.81 2.52 -20.84
C LEU A 495 -8.96 1.41 -21.46
N THR A 496 -9.62 0.29 -21.73
CA THR A 496 -9.15 -0.77 -22.63
C THR A 496 -8.85 -0.17 -23.99
N ILE A 497 -7.60 -0.26 -24.45
CA ILE A 497 -7.28 -0.12 -25.87
C ILE A 497 -7.48 -1.49 -26.52
N SER A 498 -8.25 -1.49 -27.61
CA SER A 498 -8.59 -2.60 -28.50
C SER A 498 -9.86 -3.40 -28.13
N GLY A 499 -10.93 -3.12 -28.88
CA GLY A 499 -12.26 -3.68 -28.65
C GLY A 499 -12.33 -5.19 -28.88
N LYS A 500 -12.55 -5.92 -27.79
CA LYS A 500 -13.24 -7.20 -27.79
C LYS A 500 -14.30 -7.19 -26.70
N ASP A 501 -15.55 -7.38 -27.11
CA ASP A 501 -16.65 -7.73 -26.22
C ASP A 501 -16.24 -8.96 -25.38
N LEU A 502 -16.25 -8.82 -24.06
CA LEU A 502 -16.33 -9.95 -23.15
C LEU A 502 -17.75 -10.00 -22.59
N SER A 503 -18.64 -10.65 -23.34
CA SER A 503 -19.78 -11.29 -22.71
C SER A 503 -19.25 -12.33 -21.72
N ARG A 504 -19.57 -12.12 -20.43
CA ARG A 504 -19.23 -13.04 -19.33
C ARG A 504 -19.89 -14.41 -19.56
N PRO A 505 -19.18 -15.54 -19.46
CA PRO A 505 -19.82 -16.85 -19.31
C PRO A 505 -20.50 -16.95 -17.93
N ALA A 506 -21.70 -17.54 -17.88
CA ALA A 506 -22.40 -17.81 -16.63
C ALA A 506 -21.73 -18.98 -15.88
N GLY A 507 -21.41 -18.78 -14.59
CA GLY A 507 -21.16 -19.88 -13.66
C GLY A 507 -19.79 -19.96 -13.00
N ASN A 508 -19.11 -18.86 -12.69
CA ASN A 508 -17.96 -18.90 -11.79
C ASN A 508 -18.22 -18.06 -10.53
N THR A 509 -18.39 -18.75 -9.41
CA THR A 509 -18.46 -18.18 -8.06
C THR A 509 -17.06 -17.78 -7.62
N ASP A 510 -16.86 -16.47 -7.51
CA ASP A 510 -15.75 -15.86 -6.77
C ASP A 510 -15.93 -16.18 -5.28
N THR A 511 -14.87 -16.66 -4.63
CA THR A 511 -14.81 -16.84 -3.17
C THR A 511 -13.96 -15.77 -2.48
N GLY A 512 -13.55 -14.71 -3.20
CA GLY A 512 -13.22 -13.43 -2.58
C GLY A 512 -14.51 -12.68 -2.29
N SER A 513 -14.74 -12.30 -1.04
CA SER A 513 -15.92 -11.51 -0.67
C SER A 513 -15.90 -10.16 -1.39
N GLU A 514 -16.83 -9.97 -2.33
CA GLU A 514 -17.18 -8.68 -2.91
C GLU A 514 -17.55 -7.69 -1.79
N GLY A 515 -16.81 -6.58 -1.67
CA GLY A 515 -17.26 -5.41 -0.90
C GLY A 515 -16.26 -4.66 0.00
N TYR A 516 -14.99 -5.05 0.09
CA TYR A 516 -14.07 -4.49 1.11
C TYR A 516 -12.78 -3.83 0.57
N ASN A 517 -12.86 -3.13 -0.56
CA ASN A 517 -11.76 -2.24 -1.01
C ASN A 517 -11.98 -0.75 -0.64
N ASP A 518 -12.96 -0.44 0.22
CA ASP A 518 -13.17 0.90 0.81
C ASP A 518 -13.30 0.78 2.34
N TYR A 519 -12.23 0.40 3.04
CA TYR A 519 -12.19 0.54 4.50
C TYR A 519 -10.91 1.24 4.95
N ASP A 520 -11.03 2.56 5.14
CA ASP A 520 -10.14 3.33 5.99
C ASP A 520 -10.21 2.77 7.41
N GLY A 521 -9.17 2.05 7.80
CA GLY A 521 -8.88 1.87 9.21
C GLY A 521 -8.34 3.19 9.75
N TRP A 522 -9.03 3.75 10.74
CA TRP A 522 -8.58 4.68 11.79
C TRP A 522 -9.35 6.01 11.89
N VAL A 523 -10.59 5.98 12.41
CA VAL A 523 -10.97 6.82 13.58
C VAL A 523 -11.98 6.06 14.43
N SER A 524 -11.69 5.96 15.71
CA SER A 524 -12.55 5.37 16.73
C SER A 524 -13.83 6.18 16.95
N GLY A 525 -14.98 5.52 16.81
CA GLY A 525 -16.19 5.76 17.59
C GLY A 525 -17.05 6.94 17.16
N TYR A 526 -18.23 6.66 16.60
CA TYR A 526 -19.54 6.82 17.26
C TYR A 526 -20.60 6.09 16.41
N TRP A 527 -21.44 5.30 17.08
CA TRP A 527 -22.50 4.46 16.53
C TRP A 527 -23.83 5.23 16.38
N ASN A 528 -24.60 4.87 15.34
CA ASN A 528 -26.07 4.99 15.12
C ASN A 528 -26.66 6.43 15.04
N GLU A 529 -27.51 6.81 14.08
CA GLU A 529 -28.50 6.13 13.23
C GLU A 529 -28.50 6.63 11.78
#